data_AF-A0A679FWE4-F1
#
_entry.id   AF-A0A679FWE4-F1
#
_cell.length_a   1.000
_cell.length_b   1.000
_cell.length_c   1.000
_cell.angle_alpha   90.00
_cell.angle_beta   90.00
_cell.angle_gamma   90.00
#
_symmetry.space_group_name_H-M   'P 1'
#
loop_
_entity.id
_entity.type
_entity.pdbx_description
1 polymer ?
#
loop_
_entity_poly.entity_id
_entity_poly.type
_entity_poly.pdbx_seq_one_letter_code
_entity_poly.pdbx_strand_id
1 'polypeptide(L)' 'MKQYLVLNDFIDRFTKEYYPKGSMYSTNDAERAEELQQKGFLGDEVKQPANRKGKGKNADEDRETE' A
#
# COMPACT_ATOMS: atom_id res chain seq x y z
N MET A 1 8.97 -10.99 -5.67
CA MET A 1 8.16 -10.04 -4.88
C MET A 1 6.95 -9.66 -5.69
N LYS A 2 5.77 -10.01 -5.17
CA LYS A 2 4.50 -9.57 -5.74
C LYS A 2 4.12 -8.26 -5.07
N GLN A 3 3.45 -7.40 -5.81
CA GLN A 3 3.09 -6.08 -5.33
C GLN A 3 1.59 -5.88 -5.56
N TYR A 4 0.91 -5.35 -4.54
CA TYR A 4 -0.53 -5.23 -4.51
C TYR A 4 -0.92 -3.80 -4.15
N LEU A 5 -2.00 -3.30 -4.75
CA LEU A 5 -2.55 -2.01 -4.38
C LEU A 5 -3.27 -2.13 -3.04
N VAL A 6 -2.98 -1.24 -2.10
CA VAL A 6 -3.66 -1.22 -0.81
C VAL A 6 -5.01 -0.51 -0.99
N LEU A 7 -6.10 -1.26 -0.87
CA LEU A 7 -7.46 -0.74 -1.00
C LEU A 7 -8.00 -0.17 0.31
N ASN A 8 -7.53 -0.68 1.44
CA ASN A 8 -7.87 -0.22 2.77
C ASN A 8 -6.62 -0.18 3.62
N ASP A 9 -6.52 0.83 4.47
CA ASP A 9 -5.39 0.95 5.37
C ASP A 9 -5.31 -0.26 6.32
N PHE A 10 -4.09 -0.76 6.52
CA PHE A 10 -3.84 -1.86 7.42
C PHE A 10 -2.45 -1.78 8.03
N ILE A 11 -2.29 -2.43 9.17
CA ILE A 11 -0.98 -2.62 9.81
C ILE A 11 -0.57 -4.06 9.55
N ASP A 12 0.56 -4.25 8.89
CA ASP A 12 1.10 -5.58 8.72
C ASP A 12 1.64 -6.10 10.06
N ARG A 13 1.19 -7.28 10.49
CA ARG A 13 1.55 -7.82 11.81
C ARG A 13 2.98 -8.34 11.87
N PHE A 14 3.57 -8.69 10.72
CA PHE A 14 4.91 -9.23 10.60
C PHE A 14 5.94 -8.10 10.57
N THR A 15 5.76 -7.10 9.71
CA THR A 15 6.67 -5.96 9.61
C THR A 15 6.36 -4.84 10.60
N LYS A 16 5.17 -4.86 11.22
CA LYS A 16 4.64 -3.76 12.05
C LYS A 16 4.52 -2.44 11.28
N GLU A 17 4.54 -2.50 9.96
CA GLU A 17 4.47 -1.33 9.09
C GLU A 17 3.01 -0.99 8.80
N TYR A 18 2.71 0.32 8.84
CA TYR A 18 1.41 0.83 8.45
C TYR A 18 1.39 1.11 6.96
N TYR A 19 0.43 0.50 6.27
CA TYR A 19 0.18 0.70 4.85
C TYR A 19 -1.11 1.47 4.67
N PRO A 20 -1.06 2.75 4.30
CA PRO A 20 -2.27 3.51 4.03
C PRO A 20 -2.92 3.08 2.73
N LYS A 21 -4.23 3.29 2.63
CA LYS A 21 -4.99 3.13 1.39
C LYS A 21 -4.34 3.92 0.25
N GLY A 22 -4.22 3.29 -0.91
CA GLY A 22 -3.59 3.84 -2.11
C GLY A 22 -2.08 3.59 -2.19
N SER A 23 -1.44 3.10 -1.13
CA SER A 23 -0.04 2.68 -1.17
C SER A 23 0.14 1.34 -1.89
N MET A 24 1.39 0.98 -2.13
CA MET A 24 1.76 -0.33 -2.67
C MET A 24 2.30 -1.22 -1.55
N TYR A 25 1.75 -2.42 -1.43
CA TYR A 25 2.24 -3.45 -0.51
C TYR A 25 3.01 -4.50 -1.28
N SER A 26 4.27 -4.72 -0.90
CA SER A 26 5.15 -5.70 -1.54
C SER A 26 5.36 -6.87 -0.58
N THR A 27 5.04 -8.08 -1.02
CA THR A 27 5.27 -9.29 -0.22
C THR A 27 5.73 -10.46 -1.09
N ASN A 28 6.48 -11.39 -0.49
CA ASN A 28 6.77 -12.69 -1.08
C ASN A 28 5.81 -13.78 -0.59
N ASP A 29 5.04 -13.52 0.47
CA ASP A 29 4.05 -14.45 1.02
C ASP A 29 2.74 -14.39 0.22
N ALA A 30 2.49 -15.43 -0.58
CA ALA A 30 1.27 -15.54 -1.35
C ALA A 30 0.04 -15.73 -0.45
N GLU A 31 0.14 -16.60 0.57
CA GLU A 31 -0.95 -16.85 1.52
C GLU A 31 -1.38 -15.56 2.24
N ARG A 32 -0.41 -14.76 2.68
CA ARG A 32 -0.67 -13.48 3.35
C ARG A 32 -1.34 -12.48 2.43
N ALA A 33 -0.89 -12.40 1.18
CA ALA A 33 -1.49 -11.52 0.19
C ALA A 33 -2.94 -11.92 -0.10
N GLU A 34 -3.21 -13.23 -0.26
CA GLU A 34 -4.56 -13.74 -0.49
C GLU A 34 -5.47 -13.49 0.71
N GLU A 35 -5.00 -13.69 1.96
CA GLU A 35 -5.77 -13.33 3.15
C GLU A 35 -6.18 -11.85 3.15
N LEU A 36 -5.24 -10.96 2.83
CA LEU A 36 -5.49 -9.52 2.81
C LEU A 36 -6.38 -9.11 1.63
N GLN A 37 -6.30 -9.81 0.48
CA GLN A 37 -7.20 -9.62 -0.65
C GLN A 37 -8.63 -10.08 -0.30
N GLN A 38 -8.79 -11.27 0.30
CA GLN A 38 -10.09 -11.79 0.73
C GLN A 38 -10.75 -10.90 1.79
N LYS A 39 -9.94 -10.28 2.66
CA LYS A 39 -10.41 -9.30 3.65
C LYS A 39 -10.69 -7.92 3.07
N GLY A 40 -10.35 -7.67 1.80
CA GLY A 40 -10.55 -6.39 1.13
C GLY A 40 -9.52 -5.30 1.47
N PHE A 41 -8.38 -5.66 2.07
CA PHE A 41 -7.28 -4.73 2.32
C PHE A 41 -6.38 -4.53 1.09
N LEU A 42 -6.18 -5.59 0.30
CA LEU A 42 -5.40 -5.55 -0.93
C LEU A 42 -6.31 -5.72 -2.15
N GLY A 43 -5.96 -5.03 -3.23
CA GLY A 43 -6.58 -5.15 -4.54
C GLY A 43 -5.76 -6.03 -5.46
N ASP A 44 -5.92 -5.83 -6.77
CA ASP A 44 -5.21 -6.58 -7.80
C ASP A 44 -3.67 -6.51 -7.66
N GLU A 45 -3.04 -7.61 -8.08
CA GLU A 45 -1.59 -7.68 -8.25
C GLU A 45 -1.17 -6.64 -9.30
N VAL A 46 -0.45 -5.62 -8.84
CA VAL A 46 0.18 -4.63 -9.71
C VAL A 46 1.42 -5.28 -10.30
N LYS A 47 1.28 -5.89 -11.47
CA LYS A 47 2.43 -6.26 -12.31
C LYS A 47 3.10 -4.98 -12.74
N GLN A 48 4.08 -4.49 -11.98
CA GLN A 48 4.83 -3.30 -12.38
C GLN A 48 5.44 -3.54 -13.77
N PRO A 49 5.07 -2.80 -14.82
CA PRO A 49 6.05 -2.49 -15.83
C PRO A 49 7.00 -1.51 -15.13
N ALA A 50 8.25 -1.93 -14.90
CA ALA A 50 9.29 -0.98 -14.55
C ALA A 50 9.19 0.19 -15.55
N ASN A 51 8.93 1.39 -15.03
CA ASN A 51 8.79 2.67 -15.76
C ASN A 51 7.34 3.18 -15.96
N ARG A 52 6.82 3.94 -14.98
CA ARG A 52 6.29 5.30 -15.20
C ARG A 52 6.02 6.06 -13.89
N LYS A 53 6.84 7.10 -13.72
CA LYS A 53 6.81 8.27 -12.84
C LYS A 53 5.41 8.83 -12.52
N GLY A 54 5.16 9.18 -11.25
CA GLY A 54 4.05 10.05 -10.80
C GLY A 54 3.88 10.01 -9.27
N LYS A 55 4.74 10.67 -8.48
CA LYS A 55 4.49 11.98 -7.85
C LYS A 55 3.14 12.06 -7.10
N GLY A 56 3.14 11.64 -5.84
CA GLY A 56 2.18 12.03 -4.81
C GLY A 56 2.92 12.65 -3.63
N LYS A 57 3.42 13.88 -3.80
CA LYS A 57 3.75 14.76 -2.67
C LYS A 57 2.44 15.44 -2.29
N ASN A 58 1.84 15.04 -1.18
CA ASN A 58 0.99 15.93 -0.40
C ASN A 58 1.57 15.90 1.01
N ALA A 59 2.57 16.77 1.23
CA ALA A 59 2.84 17.29 2.55
C ALA A 59 1.76 18.34 2.77
N ASP A 60 0.78 18.01 3.61
CA ASP A 60 -0.11 19.02 4.16
C ASP A 60 0.64 19.63 5.35
N GLU A 61 1.45 20.63 5.03
CA GLU A 61 2.04 21.56 5.98
C GLU A 61 1.00 22.67 6.15
N ASP A 62 -0.01 22.45 7.01
CA ASP A 62 -0.90 23.53 7.43
C ASP A 62 -0.28 24.26 8.62
N ARG A 63 -0.12 25.56 8.39
CA ARG A 63 0.73 26.49 9.12
C ARG A 63 -0.16 27.30 10.06
N GLU A 64 0.26 27.33 11.32
CA GLU A 64 -0.18 28.25 12.39
C GLU A 64 -0.63 29.63 11.87
N THR A 65 -1.84 30.05 12.24
CA THR A 65 -2.25 31.47 12.24
C THR A 65 -3.10 31.75 13.48
N GLU A 66 -2.50 32.35 14.50
CA GLU A 66 -3.09 33.41 15.34
C GLU A 66 -2.01 34.44 15.70
#